data_AF-A0A8D9AH15-F1
#
_entry.id   AF-A0A8D9AH15-F1
#
_cell.length_a   1.000
_cell.length_b   1.000
_cell.length_c   1.000
_cell.angle_alpha   90.00
_cell.angle_beta   90.00
_cell.angle_gamma   90.00
#
_symmetry.space_group_name_H-M   'P 1'
#
loop_
_entity.id
_entity.type
_entity.pdbx_description
1 polymer ?
#
loop_
_entity_poly.entity_id
_entity_poly.type
_entity_poly.pdbx_seq_one_letter_code
_entity_poly.pdbx_strand_id
1 'polypeptide(L)'
;MSWIVDSTLNWVQYGVIKLLKKGHTPKHIAFIMDGNRRFAKKSQTKTIEGHSKGFDKLAETLQWCLDLGVKEVTVYAFSIENFNRTAEEVDGLMDLARAKFKRLLEEKDKLNEKGVKVRVIGNIELLPRDLICLIKEAMFMTKDNTEGYLNIAFSYTSRDEMVETSRVLVDGLRTAKLTDQDLSMDLFEKCLYTGACPHPDLIIRTSGETRLSDFMLVQSKSSLLYFCRALWPEFSAWHLISAVFSYQYDYYTNEMWRADKTRGLTEAGETMTLAGETRDLTVAGETRGLTQAGERFVQELYSRREKYIANPACSLQHGI
;
A
#
# COMPACT_ATOMS: atom_id res chain seq x y z
N MET A 1 -14.93 15.77 -4.07
CA MET A 1 -14.14 16.28 -5.20
C MET A 1 -13.68 15.16 -6.12
N SER A 2 -12.95 15.52 -7.18
CA SER A 2 -12.30 14.62 -8.15
C SER A 2 -11.21 13.77 -7.50
N TRP A 3 -10.88 12.62 -8.08
CA TRP A 3 -9.69 11.83 -7.70
C TRP A 3 -8.39 12.48 -8.17
N ILE A 4 -8.49 13.28 -9.24
CA ILE A 4 -7.37 13.94 -9.88
C ILE A 4 -7.52 15.43 -9.70
N VAL A 5 -6.69 15.98 -8.82
CA VAL A 5 -6.61 17.42 -8.57
C VAL A 5 -5.32 17.97 -9.15
N ASP A 6 -5.34 19.24 -9.52
CA ASP A 6 -4.12 19.97 -9.86
C ASP A 6 -3.29 20.21 -8.59
N SER A 7 -1.99 20.43 -8.77
CA SER A 7 -1.10 20.66 -7.64
C SER A 7 -1.53 21.88 -6.83
N THR A 8 -1.75 21.69 -5.54
CA THR A 8 -2.13 22.75 -4.59
C THR A 8 -0.92 23.37 -3.89
N LEU A 9 0.30 23.02 -4.31
CA LEU A 9 1.54 23.47 -3.70
C LEU A 9 1.78 24.95 -3.97
N ASN A 10 2.11 25.72 -2.92
CA ASN A 10 2.67 27.05 -3.12
C ASN A 10 4.13 26.98 -3.58
N TRP A 11 4.69 28.09 -4.06
CA TRP A 11 6.04 28.14 -4.62
C TRP A 11 7.14 27.66 -3.65
N VAL A 12 6.96 27.89 -2.34
CA VAL A 12 7.91 27.44 -1.31
C VAL A 12 7.84 25.91 -1.19
N GLN A 13 6.64 25.36 -1.02
CA GLN A 13 6.43 23.91 -0.91
C GLN A 13 6.90 23.19 -2.17
N TYR A 14 6.63 23.76 -3.34
CA TYR A 14 7.12 23.25 -4.62
C TYR A 14 8.66 23.23 -4.66
N GLY A 15 9.31 24.33 -4.25
CA GLY A 15 10.77 24.40 -4.17
C GLY A 15 11.38 23.33 -3.25
N VAL A 16 10.78 23.13 -2.07
CA VAL A 16 11.22 22.11 -1.10
C VAL A 16 11.01 20.69 -1.65
N ILE A 17 9.86 20.40 -2.26
CA ILE A 17 9.61 19.08 -2.88
C ILE A 17 10.61 18.80 -4.01
N LYS A 18 10.94 19.81 -4.84
CA LYS A 18 11.96 19.67 -5.88
C LYS A 18 13.34 19.38 -5.32
N LEU A 19 13.69 19.97 -4.16
CA LEU A 19 14.94 19.68 -3.46
C LEU A 19 14.95 18.25 -2.91
N LEU A 20 13.89 17.84 -2.19
CA LEU A 20 13.77 16.47 -1.66
C LEU A 20 13.85 15.42 -2.76
N LYS A 21 13.24 15.68 -3.93
CA LYS A 21 13.28 14.81 -5.11
C LYS A 21 14.69 14.55 -5.64
N LYS A 22 15.69 15.37 -5.29
CA LYS A 22 17.10 15.14 -5.64
C LYS A 22 17.81 14.13 -4.73
N GLY A 23 17.24 13.82 -3.57
CA GLY A 23 17.72 12.79 -2.66
C GLY A 23 17.08 11.42 -2.89
N HIS A 24 17.33 10.48 -1.98
CA HIS A 24 16.70 9.16 -2.00
C HIS A 24 15.19 9.30 -1.75
N THR A 25 14.38 9.18 -2.79
CA THR A 25 12.93 9.37 -2.71
C THR A 25 12.25 8.01 -2.50
N PRO A 26 11.29 7.89 -1.56
CA PRO A 26 10.56 6.65 -1.40
C PRO A 26 9.79 6.34 -2.68
N LYS A 27 9.86 5.09 -3.14
CA LYS A 27 9.16 4.62 -4.34
C LYS A 27 7.71 4.27 -4.02
N HIS A 28 7.47 3.75 -2.81
CA HIS A 28 6.15 3.38 -2.31
C HIS A 28 5.88 3.97 -0.92
N ILE A 29 4.82 4.77 -0.79
CA ILE A 29 4.35 5.28 0.51
C ILE A 29 2.98 4.67 0.85
N ALA A 30 2.82 4.17 2.08
CA ALA A 30 1.51 3.73 2.58
C ALA A 30 0.94 4.70 3.62
N PHE A 31 -0.37 4.94 3.61
CA PHE A 31 -1.05 5.88 4.52
C PHE A 31 -2.13 5.19 5.35
N ILE A 32 -2.04 5.33 6.67
CA ILE A 32 -3.13 5.04 7.61
C ILE A 32 -3.86 6.36 7.88
N MET A 33 -4.98 6.57 7.18
CA MET A 33 -5.76 7.82 7.13
C MET A 33 -6.68 8.00 8.36
N ASP A 34 -6.10 8.04 9.55
CA ASP A 34 -6.82 8.12 10.84
C ASP A 34 -7.16 9.58 11.23
N GLY A 35 -8.22 9.75 12.01
CA GLY A 35 -8.62 11.03 12.59
C GLY A 35 -9.87 11.66 12.02
N ASN A 36 -10.53 11.07 11.01
CA ASN A 36 -11.72 11.62 10.36
C ASN A 36 -12.88 11.93 11.34
N ARG A 37 -13.18 11.01 12.25
CA ARG A 37 -14.23 11.20 13.28
C ARG A 37 -13.87 12.28 14.30
N ARG A 38 -12.60 12.30 14.73
CA ARG A 38 -12.06 13.33 15.65
C ARG A 38 -12.13 14.71 15.00
N PHE A 39 -11.83 14.79 13.71
CA PHE A 39 -11.94 16.01 12.93
C PHE A 39 -13.40 16.49 12.84
N ALA A 40 -14.35 15.61 12.50
CA ALA A 40 -15.77 15.97 12.46
C ALA A 40 -16.25 16.53 13.81
N LYS A 41 -15.87 15.88 14.93
CA LYS A 41 -16.17 16.38 16.28
C LYS A 41 -15.54 17.75 16.56
N LYS A 42 -14.26 17.94 16.19
CA LYS A 42 -13.53 19.20 16.35
C LYS A 42 -14.16 20.34 15.54
N SER A 43 -14.60 20.05 14.32
CA SER A 43 -15.22 21.01 13.40
C SER A 43 -16.73 21.16 13.60
N GLN A 44 -17.32 20.48 14.58
CA GLN A 44 -18.78 20.47 14.83
C GLN A 44 -19.61 20.05 13.61
N THR A 45 -19.09 19.13 12.80
CA THR A 45 -19.76 18.59 11.61
C THR A 45 -20.17 17.14 11.81
N LYS A 46 -21.00 16.62 10.89
CA LYS A 46 -21.41 15.20 10.91
C LYS A 46 -20.21 14.31 10.61
N THR A 47 -20.16 13.12 11.21
CA THR A 47 -19.09 12.13 11.00
C THR A 47 -18.83 11.84 9.52
N ILE A 48 -19.90 11.67 8.74
CA ILE A 48 -19.82 11.42 7.29
C ILE A 48 -19.12 12.57 6.52
N GLU A 49 -19.29 13.80 6.97
CA GLU A 49 -18.63 14.96 6.37
C GLU A 49 -17.12 14.94 6.65
N GLY A 50 -16.72 14.52 7.86
CA GLY A 50 -15.31 14.26 8.17
C GLY A 50 -14.67 13.22 7.26
N HIS A 51 -15.40 12.13 6.95
CA HIS A 51 -14.94 11.13 5.99
C HIS A 51 -14.89 11.67 4.55
N SER A 52 -15.86 12.48 4.14
CA SER A 52 -15.85 13.14 2.83
C SER A 52 -14.64 14.06 2.67
N LYS A 53 -14.32 14.88 3.69
CA LYS A 53 -13.13 15.72 3.72
C LYS A 53 -11.83 14.90 3.76
N GLY A 54 -11.86 13.75 4.43
CA GLY A 54 -10.75 12.79 4.39
C GLY A 54 -10.49 12.26 2.98
N PHE A 55 -11.55 11.95 2.22
CA PHE A 55 -11.38 11.58 0.83
C PHE A 55 -10.81 12.72 -0.03
N ASP A 56 -11.30 13.94 0.18
CA ASP A 56 -10.80 15.09 -0.56
C ASP A 56 -9.31 15.33 -0.28
N LYS A 57 -8.87 15.11 0.96
CA LYS A 57 -7.46 15.13 1.35
C LYS A 57 -6.63 14.01 0.71
N LEU A 58 -7.22 12.84 0.48
CA LEU A 58 -6.57 11.75 -0.24
C LEU A 58 -6.19 12.20 -1.65
N ALA A 59 -7.12 12.79 -2.40
CA ALA A 59 -6.84 13.27 -3.76
C ALA A 59 -5.68 14.29 -3.79
N GLU A 60 -5.67 15.26 -2.86
CA GLU A 60 -4.56 16.22 -2.71
C GLU A 60 -3.22 15.51 -2.40
N THR A 61 -3.24 14.55 -1.47
CA THR A 61 -2.03 13.83 -1.04
C THR A 61 -1.45 12.99 -2.17
N LEU A 62 -2.30 12.36 -3.00
CA LEU A 62 -1.86 11.62 -4.18
C LEU A 62 -1.15 12.53 -5.18
N GLN A 63 -1.69 13.74 -5.42
CA GLN A 63 -1.02 14.70 -6.30
C GLN A 63 0.33 15.15 -5.73
N TRP A 64 0.45 15.38 -4.41
CA TRP A 64 1.74 15.71 -3.80
C TRP A 64 2.76 14.56 -3.91
N CYS A 65 2.31 13.31 -3.79
CA CYS A 65 3.16 12.13 -3.98
C CYS A 65 3.69 12.07 -5.42
N LEU A 66 2.83 12.33 -6.42
CA LEU A 66 3.23 12.42 -7.82
C LEU A 66 4.24 13.55 -8.07
N ASP A 67 4.00 14.74 -7.50
CA ASP A 67 4.92 15.89 -7.64
C ASP A 67 6.33 15.55 -7.09
N LEU A 68 6.38 14.84 -5.96
CA LEU A 68 7.60 14.33 -5.34
C LEU A 68 8.27 13.21 -6.16
N GLY A 69 7.52 12.51 -7.03
CA GLY A 69 8.02 11.40 -7.86
C GLY A 69 7.82 10.02 -7.23
N VAL A 70 6.96 9.91 -6.24
CA VAL A 70 6.52 8.62 -5.66
C VAL A 70 5.61 7.95 -6.68
N LYS A 71 5.94 6.71 -7.07
CA LYS A 71 5.19 5.99 -8.11
C LYS A 71 4.03 5.18 -7.56
N GLU A 72 4.11 4.77 -6.30
CA GLU A 72 3.10 3.88 -5.71
C GLU A 72 2.63 4.39 -4.36
N VAL A 73 1.31 4.39 -4.17
CA VAL A 73 0.68 4.80 -2.92
C VAL A 73 -0.33 3.75 -2.49
N THR A 74 -0.22 3.27 -1.25
CA THR A 74 -1.23 2.42 -0.63
C THR A 74 -1.98 3.17 0.46
N VAL A 75 -3.30 3.08 0.51
CA VAL A 75 -4.10 3.80 1.51
C VAL A 75 -5.05 2.87 2.25
N TYR A 76 -5.11 3.00 3.57
CA TYR A 76 -6.01 2.24 4.40
C TYR A 76 -7.38 2.93 4.47
N ALA A 77 -8.28 2.54 3.56
CA ALA A 77 -9.58 3.18 3.39
C ALA A 77 -10.66 2.59 4.30
N PHE A 78 -10.71 1.26 4.43
CA PHE A 78 -11.71 0.58 5.26
C PHE A 78 -11.18 -0.75 5.81
N SER A 79 -11.15 -0.90 7.13
CA SER A 79 -10.73 -2.14 7.79
C SER A 79 -11.88 -3.11 7.98
N ILE A 80 -11.62 -4.43 8.01
CA ILE A 80 -12.63 -5.42 8.42
C ILE A 80 -13.16 -5.12 9.82
N GLU A 81 -12.32 -4.64 10.73
CA GLU A 81 -12.74 -4.25 12.08
C GLU A 81 -13.76 -3.09 12.07
N ASN A 82 -13.86 -2.32 10.98
CA ASN A 82 -14.79 -1.21 10.86
C ASN A 82 -16.24 -1.66 10.62
N PHE A 83 -16.47 -2.93 10.27
CA PHE A 83 -17.82 -3.50 10.27
C PHE A 83 -18.44 -3.59 11.68
N ASN A 84 -17.63 -3.54 12.74
CA ASN A 84 -18.13 -3.52 14.13
C ASN A 84 -18.66 -2.14 14.57
N ARG A 85 -18.68 -1.14 13.68
CA ARG A 85 -19.29 0.18 13.96
C ARG A 85 -20.82 0.10 13.82
N THR A 86 -21.51 1.20 14.11
CA THR A 86 -22.97 1.24 13.95
C THR A 86 -23.35 1.04 12.47
N ALA A 87 -24.48 0.37 12.22
CA ALA A 87 -24.95 0.11 10.85
C ALA A 87 -25.07 1.42 10.05
N GLU A 88 -25.58 2.47 10.66
CA GLU A 88 -25.68 3.81 10.07
C GLU A 88 -24.32 4.39 9.62
N GLU A 89 -23.25 4.17 10.39
CA GLU A 89 -21.91 4.63 10.01
C GLU A 89 -21.34 3.77 8.88
N VAL A 90 -21.53 2.45 8.95
CA VAL A 90 -21.09 1.52 7.90
C VAL A 90 -21.81 1.82 6.58
N ASP A 91 -23.13 1.96 6.59
CA ASP A 91 -23.94 2.29 5.40
C ASP A 91 -23.50 3.62 4.79
N GLY A 92 -23.28 4.64 5.62
CA GLY A 92 -22.77 5.94 5.18
C GLY A 92 -21.38 5.83 4.53
N LEU A 93 -20.48 4.98 5.05
CA LEU A 93 -19.17 4.73 4.44
C LEU A 93 -19.29 3.97 3.11
N MET A 94 -20.23 3.03 3.00
CA MET A 94 -20.51 2.31 1.75
C MET A 94 -21.13 3.23 0.70
N ASP A 95 -22.05 4.12 1.08
CA ASP A 95 -22.60 5.16 0.21
C ASP A 95 -21.51 6.11 -0.28
N LEU A 96 -20.63 6.56 0.62
CA LEU A 96 -19.49 7.40 0.27
C LEU A 96 -18.58 6.67 -0.72
N ALA A 97 -18.21 5.42 -0.45
CA ALA A 97 -17.39 4.61 -1.36
C ALA A 97 -18.05 4.48 -2.74
N ARG A 98 -19.36 4.18 -2.80
CA ARG A 98 -20.13 4.12 -4.05
C ARG A 98 -20.06 5.43 -4.82
N ALA A 99 -20.27 6.56 -4.15
CA ALA A 99 -20.19 7.88 -4.78
C ALA A 99 -18.77 8.18 -5.31
N LYS A 100 -17.71 7.80 -4.58
CA LYS A 100 -16.32 8.04 -4.99
C LYS A 100 -15.89 7.12 -6.12
N PHE A 101 -16.24 5.84 -6.11
CA PHE A 101 -15.93 4.94 -7.23
C PHE A 101 -16.71 5.32 -8.49
N LYS A 102 -17.99 5.69 -8.39
CA LYS A 102 -18.73 6.24 -9.55
C LYS A 102 -18.03 7.44 -10.16
N ARG A 103 -17.58 8.37 -9.31
CA ARG A 103 -16.83 9.54 -9.77
C ARG A 103 -15.46 9.18 -10.37
N LEU A 104 -14.81 8.13 -9.89
CA LEU A 104 -13.57 7.61 -10.47
C LEU A 104 -13.81 7.18 -11.93
N LEU A 105 -14.90 6.45 -12.17
CA LEU A 105 -15.30 5.98 -13.49
C LEU A 105 -15.66 7.15 -14.44
N GLU A 106 -16.32 8.18 -13.92
CA GLU A 106 -16.61 9.42 -14.67
C GLU A 106 -15.33 10.16 -15.08
N GLU A 107 -14.24 10.01 -14.33
CA GLU A 107 -12.95 10.67 -14.53
C GLU A 107 -11.91 9.78 -15.22
N LYS A 108 -12.37 8.71 -15.90
CA LYS A 108 -11.51 7.70 -16.55
C LYS A 108 -10.46 8.28 -17.49
N ASP A 109 -10.83 9.29 -18.27
CA ASP A 109 -9.95 9.84 -19.31
C ASP A 109 -8.74 10.52 -18.65
N LYS A 110 -8.96 11.22 -17.52
CA LYS A 110 -7.89 11.84 -16.73
C LYS A 110 -6.98 10.79 -16.08
N LEU A 111 -7.54 9.68 -15.60
CA LEU A 111 -6.76 8.59 -15.00
C LEU A 111 -5.85 7.93 -16.02
N ASN A 112 -6.36 7.71 -17.24
CA ASN A 112 -5.60 7.15 -18.33
C ASN A 112 -4.56 8.13 -18.88
N GLU A 113 -4.88 9.41 -18.98
CA GLU A 113 -3.93 10.47 -19.36
C GLU A 113 -2.76 10.55 -18.36
N LYS A 114 -3.04 10.46 -17.05
CA LYS A 114 -2.01 10.40 -16.01
C LYS A 114 -1.38 9.01 -15.84
N GLY A 115 -1.86 7.99 -16.57
CA GLY A 115 -1.37 6.62 -16.50
C GLY A 115 -1.46 5.99 -15.10
N VAL A 116 -2.50 6.29 -14.32
CA VAL A 116 -2.68 5.77 -12.96
C VAL A 116 -3.45 4.45 -12.96
N LYS A 117 -2.84 3.37 -12.43
CA LYS A 117 -3.45 2.06 -12.21
C LYS A 117 -4.03 1.96 -10.80
N VAL A 118 -5.32 1.69 -10.71
CA VAL A 118 -6.04 1.52 -9.44
C VAL A 118 -6.14 0.04 -9.11
N ARG A 119 -5.81 -0.33 -7.87
CA ARG A 119 -5.95 -1.68 -7.33
C ARG A 119 -6.71 -1.58 -6.00
N VAL A 120 -7.68 -2.46 -5.77
CA VAL A 120 -8.34 -2.58 -4.48
C VAL A 120 -7.88 -3.89 -3.84
N ILE A 121 -7.34 -3.79 -2.62
CA ILE A 121 -6.81 -4.94 -1.86
C ILE A 121 -7.66 -5.17 -0.62
N GLY A 122 -7.90 -6.43 -0.27
CA GLY A 122 -8.76 -6.83 0.84
C GLY A 122 -9.84 -7.83 0.42
N ASN A 123 -10.63 -8.24 1.40
CA ASN A 123 -11.72 -9.19 1.20
C ASN A 123 -12.96 -8.45 0.67
N ILE A 124 -12.97 -8.17 -0.63
CA ILE A 124 -14.03 -7.39 -1.26
C ILE A 124 -15.38 -8.11 -1.31
N GLU A 125 -15.41 -9.44 -1.10
CA GLU A 125 -16.65 -10.22 -1.03
C GLU A 125 -17.51 -9.87 0.20
N LEU A 126 -16.92 -9.19 1.20
CA LEU A 126 -17.65 -8.63 2.33
C LEU A 126 -18.44 -7.36 1.98
N LEU A 127 -18.26 -6.81 0.77
CA LEU A 127 -18.86 -5.54 0.36
C LEU A 127 -20.21 -5.76 -0.35
N PRO A 128 -21.08 -4.74 -0.36
CA PRO A 128 -22.29 -4.77 -1.17
C PRO A 128 -21.99 -5.03 -2.65
N ARG A 129 -22.81 -5.89 -3.28
CA ARG A 129 -22.56 -6.37 -4.65
C ARG A 129 -22.44 -5.25 -5.68
N ASP A 130 -23.24 -4.19 -5.55
CA ASP A 130 -23.18 -3.03 -6.42
C ASP A 130 -21.85 -2.27 -6.29
N LEU A 131 -21.31 -2.17 -5.07
CA LEU A 131 -19.97 -1.61 -4.83
C LEU A 131 -18.86 -2.50 -5.39
N ILE A 132 -18.97 -3.83 -5.27
CA ILE A 132 -18.01 -4.77 -5.87
C ILE A 132 -17.94 -4.55 -7.39
N CYS A 133 -19.08 -4.40 -8.06
CA CYS A 133 -19.08 -4.20 -9.51
C CYS A 133 -18.41 -2.88 -9.91
N LEU A 134 -18.64 -1.79 -9.17
CA LEU A 134 -17.95 -0.50 -9.39
C LEU A 134 -16.43 -0.61 -9.17
N ILE A 135 -16.01 -1.32 -8.13
CA ILE A 135 -14.60 -1.56 -7.82
C ILE A 135 -13.93 -2.36 -8.96
N LYS A 136 -14.56 -3.44 -9.42
CA LYS A 136 -14.06 -4.25 -10.54
C LYS A 136 -13.92 -3.43 -11.82
N GLU A 137 -14.94 -2.64 -12.15
CA GLU A 137 -14.91 -1.78 -13.33
C GLU A 137 -13.75 -0.77 -13.26
N ALA A 138 -13.54 -0.13 -12.11
CA ALA A 138 -12.44 0.81 -11.88
C ALA A 138 -11.05 0.16 -12.03
N MET A 139 -10.87 -1.05 -11.49
CA MET A 139 -9.63 -1.81 -11.66
C MET A 139 -9.42 -2.26 -13.11
N PHE A 140 -10.49 -2.68 -13.79
CA PHE A 140 -10.40 -3.15 -15.18
C PHE A 140 -10.03 -2.02 -16.14
N MET A 141 -10.67 -0.86 -16.04
CA MET A 141 -10.42 0.26 -16.95
C MET A 141 -9.02 0.88 -16.79
N THR A 142 -8.38 0.69 -15.63
CA THR A 142 -7.02 1.21 -15.35
C THR A 142 -5.95 0.12 -15.37
N LYS A 143 -6.26 -1.11 -15.80
CA LYS A 143 -5.37 -2.27 -15.67
C LYS A 143 -4.06 -2.15 -16.47
N ASP A 144 -4.09 -1.44 -17.60
CA ASP A 144 -2.96 -1.31 -18.53
C ASP A 144 -2.09 -0.07 -18.22
N ASN A 145 -2.48 0.73 -17.22
CA ASN A 145 -1.77 1.91 -16.79
C ASN A 145 -0.48 1.53 -16.01
N THR A 146 0.60 2.31 -16.19
CA THR A 146 1.93 1.97 -15.68
C THR A 146 2.72 3.14 -15.08
N GLU A 147 2.20 4.37 -15.15
CA GLU A 147 2.91 5.57 -14.67
C GLU A 147 2.84 5.73 -13.14
N GLY A 148 1.66 5.45 -12.57
CA GLY A 148 1.44 5.51 -11.13
C GLY A 148 0.51 4.41 -10.64
N TYR A 149 0.64 4.02 -9.38
CA TYR A 149 -0.12 2.94 -8.76
C TYR A 149 -0.81 3.43 -7.49
N LEU A 150 -2.12 3.17 -7.41
CA LEU A 150 -2.93 3.45 -6.22
C LEU A 150 -3.54 2.15 -5.71
N ASN A 151 -3.08 1.68 -4.55
CA ASN A 151 -3.64 0.54 -3.85
C ASN A 151 -4.59 1.03 -2.75
N ILE A 152 -5.86 0.68 -2.85
CA ILE A 152 -6.89 1.03 -1.88
C ILE A 152 -7.16 -0.21 -1.02
N ALA A 153 -6.70 -0.20 0.23
CA ALA A 153 -7.01 -1.25 1.17
C ALA A 153 -8.44 -1.05 1.71
N PHE A 154 -9.36 -1.90 1.26
CA PHE A 154 -10.78 -1.81 1.52
C PHE A 154 -11.30 -3.19 1.95
N SER A 155 -12.05 -3.24 3.06
CA SER A 155 -12.34 -4.48 3.80
C SER A 155 -11.07 -5.33 4.00
N TYR A 156 -10.01 -4.67 4.46
CA TYR A 156 -8.67 -5.25 4.59
C TYR A 156 -8.23 -5.34 6.06
N THR A 157 -7.56 -6.42 6.44
CA THR A 157 -6.61 -6.48 7.57
C THR A 157 -5.44 -7.38 7.17
N SER A 158 -4.26 -7.14 7.74
CA SER A 158 -3.06 -7.91 7.39
C SER A 158 -3.19 -9.37 7.84
N ARG A 159 -3.78 -9.63 9.00
CA ARG A 159 -4.05 -11.01 9.45
C ARG A 159 -5.04 -11.75 8.55
N ASP A 160 -6.08 -11.09 8.05
CA ASP A 160 -7.01 -11.70 7.08
C ASP A 160 -6.29 -12.02 5.75
N GLU A 161 -5.48 -11.08 5.24
CA GLU A 161 -4.64 -11.30 4.06
C GLU A 161 -3.70 -12.52 4.24
N MET A 162 -3.11 -12.69 5.42
CA MET A 162 -2.26 -13.85 5.72
C MET A 162 -3.04 -15.17 5.70
N VAL A 163 -4.27 -15.16 6.23
CA VAL A 163 -5.15 -16.34 6.22
C VAL A 163 -5.54 -16.69 4.78
N GLU A 164 -5.97 -15.72 3.97
CA GLU A 164 -6.31 -15.98 2.57
C GLU A 164 -5.11 -16.43 1.75
N THR A 165 -3.94 -15.84 1.98
CA THR A 165 -2.69 -16.28 1.35
C THR A 165 -2.37 -17.72 1.71
N SER A 166 -2.57 -18.11 2.97
CA SER A 166 -2.39 -19.50 3.41
C SER A 166 -3.36 -20.45 2.72
N ARG A 167 -4.62 -20.04 2.50
CA ARG A 167 -5.60 -20.86 1.76
C ARG A 167 -5.18 -21.07 0.30
N VAL A 168 -4.68 -20.03 -0.36
CA VAL A 168 -4.16 -20.11 -1.73
C VAL A 168 -2.99 -21.10 -1.82
N LEU A 169 -2.04 -21.04 -0.88
CA LEU A 169 -0.90 -21.97 -0.85
C LEU A 169 -1.34 -23.42 -0.59
N VAL A 170 -2.27 -23.63 0.35
CA VAL A 170 -2.83 -24.96 0.62
C VAL A 170 -3.56 -25.52 -0.60
N ASP A 171 -4.29 -24.71 -1.36
CA ASP A 171 -4.90 -25.13 -2.62
C ASP A 171 -3.84 -25.53 -3.67
N GLY A 172 -2.74 -24.76 -3.76
CA GLY A 172 -1.60 -25.10 -4.60
C GLY A 172 -0.96 -26.46 -4.26
N LEU A 173 -0.82 -26.78 -2.97
CA LEU A 173 -0.36 -28.10 -2.50
C LEU A 173 -1.37 -29.20 -2.83
N ARG A 174 -2.66 -28.98 -2.55
CA ARG A 174 -3.73 -29.96 -2.79
C ARG A 174 -3.91 -30.30 -4.27
N THR A 175 -3.68 -29.32 -5.14
CA THR A 175 -3.75 -29.50 -6.61
C THR A 175 -2.42 -29.96 -7.23
N ALA A 176 -1.42 -30.29 -6.40
CA ALA A 176 -0.08 -30.71 -6.80
C ALA A 176 0.64 -29.71 -7.72
N LYS A 177 0.29 -28.42 -7.63
CA LYS A 177 1.00 -27.31 -8.30
C LYS A 177 2.22 -26.85 -7.51
N LEU A 178 2.19 -27.08 -6.21
CA LEU A 178 3.29 -26.82 -5.26
C LEU A 178 3.59 -28.10 -4.47
N THR A 179 4.79 -28.13 -3.91
CA THR A 179 5.25 -29.11 -2.92
C THR A 179 5.73 -28.39 -1.66
N ASP A 180 5.93 -29.12 -0.56
CA ASP A 180 6.43 -28.52 0.70
C ASP A 180 7.78 -27.81 0.53
N GLN A 181 8.59 -28.22 -0.45
CA GLN A 181 9.89 -27.62 -0.74
C GLN A 181 9.78 -26.26 -1.45
N ASP A 182 8.63 -25.97 -2.07
CA ASP A 182 8.38 -24.70 -2.75
C ASP A 182 7.93 -23.60 -1.77
N LEU A 183 7.50 -23.98 -0.56
CA LEU A 183 7.01 -23.05 0.44
C LEU A 183 8.16 -22.22 1.01
N SER A 184 8.06 -20.90 0.82
CA SER A 184 9.04 -19.93 1.29
C SER A 184 8.36 -18.61 1.62
N MET A 185 9.06 -17.73 2.35
CA MET A 185 8.59 -16.36 2.56
C MET A 185 8.47 -15.59 1.24
N ASP A 186 9.35 -15.83 0.28
CA ASP A 186 9.30 -15.20 -1.04
C ASP A 186 8.01 -15.60 -1.78
N LEU A 187 7.65 -16.89 -1.76
CA LEU A 187 6.40 -17.37 -2.35
C LEU A 187 5.18 -16.81 -1.60
N PHE A 188 5.22 -16.81 -0.27
CA PHE A 188 4.15 -16.27 0.56
C PHE A 188 3.89 -14.79 0.24
N GLU A 189 4.93 -13.96 0.19
CA GLU A 189 4.82 -12.54 -0.14
C GLU A 189 4.27 -12.31 -1.54
N LYS A 190 4.62 -13.17 -2.51
CA LYS A 190 4.07 -13.10 -3.87
C LYS A 190 2.61 -13.51 -3.97
N CYS A 191 2.11 -14.30 -3.02
CA CYS A 191 0.71 -14.70 -2.96
C CYS A 191 -0.19 -13.70 -2.20
N LEU A 192 0.37 -12.74 -1.47
CA LEU A 192 -0.38 -11.63 -0.84
C LEU A 192 -1.21 -10.86 -1.88
N TYR A 193 -2.19 -10.05 -1.44
CA TYR A 193 -2.91 -9.15 -2.34
C TYR A 193 -1.96 -8.16 -3.00
N THR A 194 -0.91 -7.75 -2.28
CA THR A 194 0.13 -6.85 -2.75
C THR A 194 1.33 -7.56 -3.39
N GLY A 195 1.25 -8.84 -3.77
CA GLY A 195 2.43 -9.56 -4.27
C GLY A 195 3.06 -8.98 -5.56
N ALA A 196 2.25 -8.26 -6.35
CA ALA A 196 2.69 -7.51 -7.53
C ALA A 196 3.18 -6.08 -7.22
N CYS A 197 3.19 -5.69 -5.95
CA CYS A 197 3.66 -4.40 -5.45
C CYS A 197 5.03 -4.56 -4.79
N PRO A 198 5.94 -3.58 -4.89
CA PRO A 198 7.06 -3.48 -3.97
C PRO A 198 6.53 -3.19 -2.55
N HIS A 199 7.28 -3.61 -1.53
CA HIS A 199 7.00 -3.24 -0.15
C HIS A 199 7.05 -1.72 0.03
N PRO A 200 6.25 -1.14 0.94
CA PRO A 200 6.30 0.29 1.21
C PRO A 200 7.65 0.67 1.82
N ASP A 201 8.24 1.75 1.33
CA ASP A 201 9.46 2.32 1.91
C ASP A 201 9.14 3.11 3.18
N LEU A 202 7.96 3.76 3.19
CA LEU A 202 7.50 4.65 4.24
C LEU A 202 6.02 4.40 4.54
N ILE A 203 5.68 4.20 5.80
CA ILE A 203 4.29 4.11 6.28
C ILE A 203 4.00 5.31 7.15
N ILE A 204 3.04 6.13 6.73
CA ILE A 204 2.60 7.34 7.43
C ILE A 204 1.27 7.06 8.13
N ARG A 205 1.21 7.30 9.43
CA ARG A 205 -0.03 7.27 10.19
C ARG A 205 -0.33 8.63 10.81
N THR A 206 -1.54 9.13 10.57
CA THR A 206 -2.04 10.38 11.14
C THR A 206 -2.67 10.16 12.52
N SER A 207 -3.10 11.27 13.15
CA SER A 207 -3.85 11.38 14.40
C SER A 207 -3.10 11.14 15.72
N GLY A 208 -1.80 10.91 15.67
CA GLY A 208 -0.94 10.76 16.85
C GLY A 208 -0.92 9.36 17.48
N GLU A 209 -1.63 8.39 16.89
CA GLU A 209 -1.58 7.00 17.31
C GLU A 209 -0.28 6.32 16.84
N THR A 210 0.37 5.53 17.69
CA THR A 210 1.68 4.90 17.43
C THR A 210 1.59 3.38 17.25
N ARG A 211 0.62 2.91 16.45
CA ARG A 211 0.44 1.48 16.12
C ARG A 211 0.12 1.30 14.64
N LEU A 212 0.20 0.08 14.11
CA LEU A 212 -0.17 -0.20 12.72
C LEU A 212 -1.66 -0.53 12.50
N SER A 213 -2.38 -0.94 13.55
CA SER A 213 -3.80 -1.31 13.43
C SER A 213 -4.05 -2.38 12.35
N ASP A 214 -3.23 -3.43 12.37
CA ASP A 214 -3.37 -4.59 11.47
C ASP A 214 -3.27 -4.21 9.97
N PHE A 215 -2.36 -3.28 9.66
CA PHE A 215 -2.13 -2.79 8.30
C PHE A 215 -0.75 -3.18 7.81
N MET A 216 -0.69 -3.90 6.68
CA MET A 216 0.53 -4.24 5.94
C MET A 216 1.66 -4.81 6.81
N LEU A 217 1.36 -5.71 7.76
CA LEU A 217 2.34 -6.16 8.76
C LEU A 217 3.51 -6.89 8.11
N VAL A 218 3.23 -7.77 7.15
CA VAL A 218 4.26 -8.53 6.42
C VAL A 218 5.10 -7.58 5.57
N GLN A 219 4.44 -6.71 4.81
CA GLN A 219 5.07 -5.76 3.89
C GLN A 219 5.88 -4.68 4.63
N SER A 220 5.53 -4.38 5.89
CA SER A 220 6.15 -3.32 6.69
C SER A 220 7.53 -3.65 7.26
N LYS A 221 8.06 -4.85 7.01
CA LYS A 221 9.29 -5.39 7.63
C LYS A 221 10.48 -4.43 7.59
N SER A 222 10.67 -3.73 6.48
CA SER A 222 11.80 -2.81 6.26
C SER A 222 11.36 -1.37 6.04
N SER A 223 10.10 -1.05 6.34
CA SER A 223 9.55 0.28 6.12
C SER A 223 9.90 1.22 7.27
N LEU A 224 10.18 2.49 6.96
CA LEU A 224 10.19 3.52 7.99
C LEU A 224 8.75 3.78 8.45
N LEU A 225 8.51 3.76 9.75
CA LEU A 225 7.22 4.11 10.35
C LEU A 225 7.23 5.57 10.81
N TYR A 226 6.36 6.40 10.25
CA TYR A 226 6.24 7.81 10.58
C TYR A 226 4.85 8.13 11.15
N PHE A 227 4.82 8.57 12.41
CA PHE A 227 3.58 8.91 13.11
C PHE A 227 3.46 10.43 13.27
N CYS A 228 2.39 11.03 12.76
CA CYS A 228 2.13 12.46 12.91
C CYS A 228 0.84 12.73 13.69
N ARG A 229 0.85 13.82 14.47
CA ARG A 229 -0.29 14.21 15.33
C ARG A 229 -1.46 14.81 14.57
N ALA A 230 -1.23 15.35 13.36
CA ALA A 230 -2.29 15.94 12.55
C ALA A 230 -3.40 14.93 12.26
N LEU A 231 -4.67 15.36 12.34
CA LEU A 231 -5.80 14.54 11.90
C LEU A 231 -5.78 14.43 10.38
N TRP A 232 -6.24 13.30 9.81
CA TRP A 232 -6.15 13.08 8.37
C TRP A 232 -6.72 14.24 7.52
N PRO A 233 -7.93 14.78 7.74
CA PRO A 233 -8.42 15.90 6.94
C PRO A 233 -7.59 17.19 7.05
N GLU A 234 -6.76 17.33 8.10
CA GLU A 234 -5.85 18.45 8.33
C GLU A 234 -4.42 18.18 7.83
N PHE A 235 -4.17 17.00 7.23
CA PHE A 235 -2.88 16.67 6.66
C PHE A 235 -2.49 17.69 5.58
N SER A 236 -1.22 18.03 5.53
CA SER A 236 -0.71 19.10 4.66
C SER A 236 0.57 18.66 3.97
N ALA A 237 0.93 19.35 2.89
CA ALA A 237 2.18 19.10 2.18
C ALA A 237 3.40 19.15 3.10
N TRP A 238 3.40 20.00 4.14
CA TRP A 238 4.46 20.05 5.13
C TRP A 238 4.60 18.76 5.95
N HIS A 239 3.49 18.09 6.28
CA HIS A 239 3.56 16.81 6.97
C HIS A 239 4.17 15.71 6.08
N LEU A 240 3.82 15.70 4.78
CA LEU A 240 4.43 14.79 3.81
C LEU A 240 5.92 15.08 3.64
N ILE A 241 6.30 16.35 3.48
CA ILE A 241 7.69 16.80 3.39
C ILE A 241 8.48 16.33 4.62
N SER A 242 7.97 16.53 5.84
CA SER A 242 8.64 16.08 7.07
C SER A 242 8.80 14.56 7.14
N ALA A 243 7.79 13.80 6.68
CA ALA A 243 7.86 12.34 6.66
C ALA A 243 8.93 11.85 5.67
N VAL A 244 8.98 12.43 4.48
CA VAL A 244 9.96 12.10 3.44
C VAL A 244 11.37 12.53 3.87
N PHE A 245 11.51 13.67 4.51
CA PHE A 245 12.79 14.09 5.07
C PHE A 245 13.28 13.11 6.14
N SER A 246 12.40 12.63 7.01
CA SER A 246 12.73 11.61 8.01
C SER A 246 13.18 10.30 7.36
N TYR A 247 12.53 9.89 6.27
CA TYR A 247 12.95 8.75 5.45
C TYR A 247 14.34 8.94 4.86
N GLN A 248 14.62 10.10 4.27
CA GLN A 248 15.95 10.41 3.73
C GLN A 248 17.01 10.40 4.81
N TYR A 249 16.73 10.99 5.97
CA TYR A 249 17.64 11.02 7.10
C TYR A 249 17.98 9.60 7.59
N ASP A 250 16.97 8.75 7.79
CA ASP A 250 17.17 7.35 8.22
C ASP A 250 17.98 6.56 7.18
N TYR A 251 17.65 6.73 5.89
CA TYR A 251 18.37 6.09 4.79
C TYR A 251 19.88 6.40 4.82
N TYR A 252 20.23 7.69 4.84
CA TYR A 252 21.65 8.11 4.83
C TYR A 252 22.38 7.76 6.12
N THR A 253 21.70 7.84 7.27
CA THR A 253 22.31 7.45 8.55
C THR A 253 22.63 5.95 8.56
N ASN A 254 21.72 5.11 8.07
CA ASN A 254 21.92 3.67 7.97
C ASN A 254 22.99 3.30 6.92
N GLU A 255 23.07 4.00 5.78
CA GLU A 255 24.14 3.81 4.81
C GLU A 255 25.52 4.20 5.37
N MET A 256 25.61 5.33 6.05
CA MET A 256 26.85 5.75 6.72
C MET A 256 27.30 4.72 7.76
N TRP A 257 26.37 4.23 8.58
CA TRP A 257 26.67 3.19 9.56
C TRP A 257 27.20 1.90 8.91
N ARG A 258 26.60 1.46 7.79
CA ARG A 258 27.09 0.31 7.02
C ARG A 258 28.48 0.55 6.44
N ALA A 259 28.75 1.74 5.92
CA ALA A 259 30.05 2.11 5.37
C ALA A 259 31.14 2.15 6.45
N ASP A 260 30.86 2.72 7.63
CA ASP A 260 31.81 2.80 8.75
C ASP A 260 32.12 1.42 9.33
N LYS A 261 31.12 0.55 9.45
CA LYS A 261 31.35 -0.85 9.87
C LYS A 261 32.26 -1.60 8.91
N THR A 262 32.11 -1.36 7.61
CA THR A 262 32.94 -1.99 6.56
C THR A 262 34.38 -1.44 6.59
N ARG A 263 34.56 -0.14 6.88
CA ARG A 263 35.87 0.49 7.06
C ARG A 263 36.60 0.02 8.31
N GLY A 264 35.90 -0.08 9.45
CA GLY A 264 36.50 -0.60 10.69
C GLY A 264 37.02 -2.02 10.56
N LEU A 265 36.34 -2.87 9.78
CA LEU A 265 36.80 -4.24 9.48
C LEU A 265 38.04 -4.27 8.57
N THR A 266 38.16 -3.30 7.64
CA THR A 266 39.33 -3.21 6.74
C THR A 266 40.55 -2.59 7.43
N GLU A 267 40.35 -1.64 8.33
CA GLU A 267 41.43 -1.00 9.12
C GLU A 267 41.97 -1.88 10.24
N ALA A 268 41.17 -2.80 10.78
CA ALA A 268 41.60 -3.76 11.82
C ALA A 268 42.57 -4.85 11.30
N GLY A 269 42.94 -4.84 10.01
CA GLY A 269 43.92 -5.78 9.45
C GLY A 269 43.44 -7.23 9.39
N GLU A 270 42.14 -7.49 9.55
CA GLU A 270 41.55 -8.81 9.34
C GLU A 270 41.48 -9.08 7.84
N THR A 271 42.59 -9.52 7.24
CA THR A 271 42.51 -10.33 6.02
C THR A 271 41.76 -11.60 6.38
N MET A 272 40.46 -11.60 6.14
CA MET A 272 39.63 -12.79 6.17
C MET A 272 40.08 -13.67 5.01
N THR A 273 41.10 -14.50 5.24
CA THR A 273 41.32 -15.70 4.43
C THR A 273 40.04 -16.50 4.54
N LEU A 274 39.28 -16.53 3.45
CA LEU A 274 38.13 -17.39 3.21
C LEU A 274 38.56 -18.85 3.32
N ALA A 275 38.77 -19.33 4.56
CA ALA A 275 38.90 -20.72 4.89
C ALA A 275 37.52 -21.22 5.30
N GLY A 276 36.74 -21.61 4.29
CA GLY A 276 35.72 -22.67 4.38
C GLY A 276 34.81 -22.65 5.60
N GLU A 277 34.07 -21.56 5.80
CA GLU A 277 32.70 -21.54 6.36
C GLU A 277 32.29 -20.07 6.49
N THR A 278 31.64 -19.55 5.46
CA THR A 278 30.85 -18.31 5.53
C THR A 278 29.71 -18.54 6.52
N ARG A 279 29.97 -18.30 7.82
CA ARG A 279 28.90 -18.00 8.76
C ARG A 279 28.59 -16.51 8.66
N ASP A 280 27.81 -16.23 7.64
CA ASP A 280 27.03 -15.03 7.47
C ASP A 280 26.29 -14.68 8.78
N LEU A 281 26.68 -13.56 9.39
CA LEU A 281 25.87 -12.89 10.43
C LEU A 281 24.68 -12.14 9.83
N THR A 282 24.34 -12.40 8.57
CA THR A 282 22.98 -12.27 8.09
C THR A 282 22.15 -13.44 8.63
N VAL A 283 21.44 -13.22 9.73
CA VAL A 283 20.06 -13.77 9.81
C VAL A 283 19.17 -12.91 8.90
N ALA A 284 19.58 -12.78 7.63
CA ALA A 284 18.69 -12.56 6.53
C ALA A 284 18.50 -13.96 5.98
N GLY A 285 17.31 -14.53 6.17
CA GLY A 285 16.99 -15.81 5.53
C GLY A 285 17.40 -15.72 4.06
N GLU A 286 18.21 -16.68 3.61
CA GLU A 286 18.57 -16.80 2.21
C GLU A 286 17.28 -16.66 1.39
N THR A 287 17.11 -15.55 0.68
CA THR A 287 16.08 -15.44 -0.35
C THR A 287 16.51 -16.38 -1.45
N ARG A 288 16.11 -17.64 -1.35
CA ARG A 288 16.40 -18.69 -2.33
C ARG A 288 15.72 -18.42 -3.68
N GLY A 289 14.95 -17.33 -3.78
CA GLY A 289 14.13 -17.04 -4.93
C GLY A 289 12.98 -18.04 -5.03
N LEU A 290 12.10 -17.81 -5.98
CA LEU A 290 11.03 -18.76 -6.26
C LEU A 290 11.61 -19.96 -7.01
N THR A 291 11.10 -21.16 -6.69
CA THR A 291 11.31 -22.33 -7.55
C THR A 291 10.54 -22.15 -8.86
N GLN A 292 10.90 -22.92 -9.90
CA GLN A 292 10.15 -22.89 -11.16
C GLN A 292 8.66 -23.28 -11.00
N ALA A 293 8.34 -24.12 -10.00
CA ALA A 293 6.96 -24.42 -9.66
C ALA A 293 6.27 -23.21 -9.01
N GLY A 294 6.95 -22.56 -8.05
CA GLY A 294 6.48 -21.32 -7.42
C GLY A 294 6.24 -20.20 -8.42
N GLU A 295 7.15 -19.97 -9.36
CA GLU A 295 6.98 -18.96 -10.42
C GLU A 295 5.74 -19.22 -11.27
N ARG A 296 5.56 -20.46 -11.76
CA ARG A 296 4.39 -20.84 -12.55
C ARG A 296 3.10 -20.67 -11.77
N PHE A 297 3.10 -21.06 -10.49
CA PHE A 297 1.95 -20.90 -9.60
C PHE A 297 1.58 -19.43 -9.41
N VAL A 298 2.55 -18.56 -9.15
CA VAL A 298 2.33 -17.11 -9.02
C VAL A 298 1.78 -16.50 -10.31
N GLN A 299 2.31 -16.88 -11.47
CA GLN A 299 1.81 -16.39 -12.76
C GLN A 299 0.36 -16.83 -13.00
N GLU A 300 0.01 -18.08 -12.69
CA GLU A 300 -1.36 -18.56 -12.80
C GLU A 300 -2.29 -17.81 -11.83
N LEU A 301 -1.86 -17.59 -10.59
CA LEU A 301 -2.60 -16.83 -9.59
C LEU A 301 -2.90 -15.41 -10.07
N TYR A 302 -1.91 -14.72 -10.63
CA TYR A 302 -2.08 -13.36 -11.15
C TYR A 302 -3.01 -13.33 -12.37
N SER A 303 -2.89 -14.30 -13.29
CA SER A 303 -3.81 -14.45 -14.41
C SER A 303 -5.26 -14.69 -13.94
N ARG A 304 -5.46 -15.52 -12.91
CA ARG A 304 -6.78 -15.75 -12.30
C ARG A 304 -7.36 -14.46 -11.72
N ARG A 305 -6.55 -13.67 -10.99
CA ARG A 305 -6.96 -12.37 -10.45
C ARG A 305 -7.39 -11.40 -11.55
N GLU A 306 -6.62 -11.30 -12.63
CA GLU A 306 -6.98 -10.45 -13.78
C GLU A 306 -8.27 -10.89 -14.45
N LYS A 307 -8.48 -12.20 -14.65
CA LYS A 307 -9.73 -12.74 -15.20
C LYS A 307 -10.93 -12.42 -14.31
N TYR A 308 -10.76 -12.52 -12.99
CA TYR A 308 -11.81 -12.18 -12.03
C TYR A 308 -12.19 -10.70 -12.11
N ILE A 309 -11.21 -9.80 -12.27
CA ILE A 309 -11.44 -8.36 -12.46
C ILE A 309 -12.13 -8.10 -13.81
N ALA A 310 -11.74 -8.81 -14.86
CA ALA A 310 -12.28 -8.65 -16.21
C ALA A 310 -13.69 -9.23 -16.42
N ASN A 311 -14.22 -10.00 -15.46
CA ASN A 311 -15.54 -10.61 -15.59
C ASN A 311 -16.65 -9.63 -15.14
N PRO A 312 -17.49 -9.11 -16.08
CA PRO A 312 -18.58 -8.18 -15.75
C PRO A 312 -19.74 -8.86 -15.04
N ALA A 313 -19.85 -10.20 -15.13
CA ALA A 313 -20.77 -10.93 -14.29
C ALA A 313 -20.18 -10.94 -12.87
N CYS A 314 -20.70 -10.07 -11.99
CA CYS A 314 -20.60 -10.21 -10.54
C CYS A 314 -21.30 -11.50 -10.05
N SER A 315 -21.17 -12.62 -10.78
CA SER A 315 -21.64 -13.94 -10.43
C SER A 315 -20.58 -14.60 -9.54
N LEU A 316 -21.00 -14.94 -8.33
CA LEU A 316 -20.24 -15.73 -7.36
C LEU A 316 -19.79 -17.05 -8.00
N GLN A 317 -18.59 -17.08 -8.56
CA GLN A 317 -17.82 -18.30 -8.58
C GLN A 317 -16.65 -18.08 -7.63
N HIS A 318 -16.81 -18.72 -6.47
CA HIS A 318 -15.89 -18.91 -5.36
C HIS A 318 -14.45 -18.44 -5.61
N GLY A 319 -14.00 -17.52 -4.75
CA GLY A 319 -12.64 -17.41 -4.22
C GLY A 319 -11.48 -17.35 -5.21
N ILE A 320 -10.77 -16.22 -5.23
CA ILE A 320 -9.37 -16.22 -5.68
C ILE A 320 -8.53 -16.94 -4.63
#